data_AF-A0ABD7VJ36-F1
#
_entry.id   AF-A0ABD7VJ36-F1
#
_cell.length_a   1.000
_cell.length_b   1.000
_cell.length_c   1.000
_cell.angle_alpha   90.00
_cell.angle_beta   90.00
_cell.angle_gamma   90.00
#
_symmetry.space_group_name_H-M   'P 1'
#
loop_
_entity.id
_entity.type
_entity.pdbx_description
1 polymer ?
#
loop_
_entity_poly.entity_id
_entity_poly.type
_entity_poly.pdbx_seq_one_letter_code
_entity_poly.pdbx_strand_id
1 'polypeptide(L)' 'MLRPGTSNKLYMTDPEADTESLLADASETLGSATVMLHNHVAMVEGTHRKTLQGIAQVVMLAELAVNRVLDRLVPTE' A
#
# COMPACT_ATOMS: atom_id res chain seq x y z
N MET A 1 2.34 -4.05 27.50
CA MET A 1 1.36 -4.68 26.61
C MET A 1 0.38 -3.60 26.15
N LEU A 2 0.40 -3.20 24.87
CA LEU A 2 -0.63 -2.30 24.34
C LEU A 2 -1.96 -3.07 24.21
N ARG A 3 -3.08 -2.44 24.58
CA ARG A 3 -4.41 -3.03 24.45
C ARG A 3 -4.79 -3.11 22.96
N PRO A 4 -5.49 -4.17 22.51
CA PRO A 4 -6.06 -4.17 21.16
C PRO A 4 -7.06 -3.03 21.06
N GLY A 5 -6.78 -2.02 20.23
CA GLY A 5 -7.65 -0.84 20.03
C GLY A 5 -7.08 0.51 20.49
N THR A 6 -5.91 0.58 21.13
CA THR A 6 -5.18 1.86 21.21
C THR A 6 -4.45 2.11 19.90
N SER A 7 -5.17 2.62 18.89
CA SER A 7 -4.53 3.24 17.72
C SER A 7 -3.56 4.30 18.20
N ASN A 8 -2.33 4.23 17.73
CA ASN A 8 -1.38 5.30 17.95
C ASN A 8 -1.94 6.54 17.25
N LYS A 9 -2.38 7.56 18.00
CA LYS A 9 -2.96 8.80 17.43
C LYS A 9 -2.02 9.51 16.45
N LEU A 10 -0.74 9.15 16.43
CA LEU A 10 0.24 9.69 15.50
C LEU A 10 0.06 9.17 14.06
N TYR A 11 -0.57 8.00 13.86
CA TYR A 11 -0.75 7.38 12.54
C TYR A 11 -2.15 6.77 12.42
N MET A 12 -3.12 7.59 12.02
CA MET A 12 -4.49 7.17 11.77
C MET A 12 -4.97 7.80 10.47
N THR A 13 -5.75 7.07 9.68
CA THR A 13 -6.50 7.65 8.57
C THR A 13 -7.58 8.57 9.16
N ASP A 14 -7.88 9.67 8.46
CA ASP A 14 -8.95 10.59 8.86
C ASP A 14 -10.29 9.83 8.83
N PRO A 15 -11.02 9.71 9.96
CA PRO A 15 -12.31 9.02 9.99
C PRO A 15 -13.40 9.71 9.19
N GLU A 16 -13.23 11.00 8.87
CA GLU A 16 -14.17 11.78 8.07
C GLU A 16 -13.80 11.79 6.58
N ALA A 17 -12.67 11.19 6.19
CA ALA A 17 -12.28 11.08 4.79
C ALA A 17 -13.27 10.19 4.01
N ASP A 18 -13.61 10.62 2.80
CA ASP A 18 -14.44 9.84 1.90
C ASP A 18 -13.68 8.62 1.35
N THR A 19 -14.44 7.67 0.82
CA THR A 19 -13.90 6.40 0.30
C THR A 19 -12.91 6.60 -0.85
N GLU A 20 -13.12 7.60 -1.71
CA GLU A 20 -12.23 7.89 -2.84
C GLU A 20 -10.88 8.38 -2.33
N SER A 21 -10.88 9.36 -1.42
CA SER A 21 -9.69 9.88 -0.76
C SER A 21 -8.90 8.79 -0.04
N LEU A 22 -9.58 7.88 0.68
CA LEU A 22 -8.95 6.75 1.37
C LEU A 22 -8.32 5.74 0.39
N LEU A 23 -8.98 5.46 -0.73
CA LEU A 23 -8.46 4.54 -1.75
C LEU A 23 -7.32 5.18 -2.56
N ALA A 24 -7.37 6.48 -2.82
CA ALA A 24 -6.29 7.22 -3.46
C ALA A 24 -5.02 7.22 -2.58
N ASP A 25 -5.16 7.55 -1.29
CA ASP A 25 -4.06 7.48 -0.31
C ASP A 25 -3.50 6.05 -0.19
N ALA A 26 -4.37 5.04 -0.16
CA ALA A 26 -3.94 3.65 -0.15
C ALA A 26 -3.16 3.28 -1.43
N SER A 27 -3.60 3.73 -2.60
CA SER A 27 -2.90 3.50 -3.87
C SER A 27 -1.52 4.15 -3.87
N GLU A 28 -1.42 5.42 -3.47
CA GLU A 28 -0.15 6.15 -3.37
C GLU A 28 0.81 5.49 -2.36
N THR A 29 0.29 5.05 -1.22
CA THR A 29 1.06 4.34 -0.19
C THR A 29 1.59 3.00 -0.72
N LEU A 30 0.76 2.23 -1.43
CA LEU A 30 1.17 0.95 -2.02
C LEU A 30 2.21 1.14 -3.14
N GLY A 31 2.03 2.15 -4.00
CA GLY A 31 3.03 2.54 -5.01
C GLY A 31 4.36 2.93 -4.37
N SER A 32 4.33 3.71 -3.30
CA SER A 32 5.52 4.07 -2.51
C SER A 32 6.20 2.84 -1.90
N ALA A 33 5.44 1.92 -1.32
CA ALA A 33 5.97 0.67 -0.78
C ALA A 33 6.63 -0.20 -1.86
N THR A 34 6.03 -0.28 -3.05
CA THR A 34 6.63 -0.95 -4.21
C THR A 34 7.99 -0.35 -4.58
N VAL A 35 8.11 0.97 -4.63
CA VAL A 35 9.39 1.66 -4.91
C VAL A 35 10.42 1.37 -3.81
N MET A 36 10.03 1.44 -2.54
CA MET A 36 10.92 1.12 -1.42
C MET A 36 11.43 -0.32 -1.48
N LEU A 37 10.55 -1.27 -1.78
CA LEU A 37 10.91 -2.68 -1.94
C LEU A 37 11.91 -2.87 -3.09
N HIS A 38 11.66 -2.27 -4.26
CA HIS A 38 12.58 -2.36 -5.39
C HIS A 38 13.95 -1.72 -5.10
N ASN A 39 13.98 -0.58 -4.41
CA ASN A 39 15.23 0.03 -3.95
C ASN A 39 16.01 -0.91 -3.01
N HIS A 40 15.32 -1.70 -2.20
CA HIS A 40 15.93 -2.67 -1.29
C HIS A 40 16.35 -3.98 -1.97
N VAL A 41 15.64 -4.42 -3.02
CA VAL A 41 16.00 -5.61 -3.84
C VAL A 41 17.41 -5.47 -4.41
N ALA A 42 17.82 -4.27 -4.81
CA ALA A 42 19.17 -3.99 -5.31
C ALA A 42 20.27 -4.17 -4.26
N MET A 43 19.94 -4.15 -2.97
CA MET A 43 20.90 -4.24 -1.86
C MET A 43 21.05 -5.65 -1.27
N VAL A 44 20.27 -6.64 -1.73
CA VAL A 44 20.29 -8.00 -1.19
C VAL A 44 20.56 -9.06 -2.26
N GLU A 45 21.07 -10.21 -1.82
CA GLU A 45 21.43 -11.31 -2.72
C GLU A 45 20.73 -12.64 -2.41
N GLY A 46 20.87 -13.59 -3.35
CA GLY A 46 20.39 -14.95 -3.21
C GLY A 46 18.87 -15.05 -3.02
N THR A 47 18.46 -15.86 -2.05
CA THR A 47 17.05 -16.15 -1.75
C THR A 47 16.30 -14.92 -1.22
N HIS A 48 16.93 -14.07 -0.43
CA HIS A 48 16.32 -12.85 0.12
C HIS A 48 15.86 -11.89 -0.99
N ARG A 49 16.63 -11.77 -2.07
CA ARG A 49 16.25 -10.98 -3.25
C ARG A 49 14.94 -11.48 -3.86
N LYS A 50 14.82 -12.81 -4.02
CA LYS A 50 13.60 -13.44 -4.56
C LYS A 50 12.41 -13.24 -3.62
N THR A 51 12.63 -13.31 -2.31
CA THR A 51 11.60 -13.01 -1.30
C THR A 51 11.12 -11.56 -1.42
N LEU A 52 12.03 -10.58 -1.46
CA LEU A 52 11.65 -9.17 -1.61
C LEU A 52 10.93 -8.89 -2.94
N GLN A 53 11.38 -9.51 -4.04
CA GLN A 53 10.70 -9.41 -5.33
C GLN A 53 9.28 -9.99 -5.25
N GLY A 54 9.09 -11.12 -4.59
CA GLY A 54 7.76 -11.69 -4.36
C GLY A 54 6.86 -10.77 -3.53
N ILE A 55 7.39 -10.13 -2.49
CA ILE A 55 6.64 -9.15 -1.69
C ILE A 55 6.25 -7.94 -2.55
N ALA A 56 7.18 -7.40 -3.34
CA ALA A 56 6.91 -6.30 -4.26
C ALA A 56 5.80 -6.65 -5.26
N GLN A 57 5.79 -7.88 -5.78
CA GLN A 57 4.72 -8.37 -6.65
C GLN A 57 3.36 -8.40 -5.96
N VAL A 58 3.29 -8.86 -4.71
CA VAL A 58 2.03 -8.89 -3.94
C VAL A 58 1.52 -7.46 -3.68
N VAL A 59 2.41 -6.54 -3.33
CA VAL A 59 2.05 -5.12 -3.09
C VAL A 59 1.53 -4.47 -4.37
N MET A 60 2.19 -4.66 -5.51
CA MET A 60 1.70 -4.15 -6.81
C MET A 60 0.33 -4.72 -7.19
N LEU A 61 0.06 -5.99 -6.87
CA LEU A 61 -1.27 -6.58 -7.11
C LEU A 61 -2.35 -5.96 -6.21
N ALA A 62 -2.02 -5.64 -4.96
CA ALA A 62 -2.92 -4.93 -4.07
C ALA A 62 -3.20 -3.51 -4.58
N GLU A 63 -2.17 -2.77 -5.00
CA GLU A 63 -2.29 -1.43 -5.60
C GLU A 63 -3.22 -1.46 -6.82
N LEU A 64 -3.01 -2.43 -7.70
CA LEU A 64 -3.84 -2.63 -8.89
C LEU A 64 -5.31 -2.96 -8.55
N ALA A 65 -5.55 -3.68 -7.47
CA ALA A 65 -6.90 -3.96 -6.98
C ALA A 65 -7.56 -2.69 -6.42
N VAL A 66 -6.82 -1.88 -5.66
CA VAL A 66 -7.29 -0.58 -5.14
C VAL A 66 -7.63 0.36 -6.29
N ASN A 67 -6.74 0.52 -7.27
CA ASN A 67 -6.99 1.33 -8.46
C ASN A 67 -8.25 0.89 -9.21
N ARG A 68 -8.45 -0.43 -9.38
CA ARG A 68 -9.69 -0.97 -9.99
C ARG A 68 -10.96 -0.66 -9.20
N VAL A 69 -10.88 -0.55 -7.88
CA VAL A 69 -12.04 -0.15 -7.07
C VAL A 69 -12.27 1.36 -7.21
N LEU A 70 -11.19 2.15 -7.20
CA LEU A 70 -11.25 3.61 -7.40
C LEU A 70 -11.89 3.97 -8.75
N ASP A 71 -11.46 3.33 -9.84
CA ASP A 71 -12.01 3.52 -11.20
C ASP A 71 -13.52 3.23 -11.28
N ARG A 72 -14.06 2.40 -10.39
CA ARG A 72 -15.50 2.10 -10.33
C ARG A 72 -16.29 3.15 -9.55
N LEU A 73 -15.63 3.85 -8.63
CA LEU A 73 -16.24 4.89 -7.79
C LEU A 73 -16.20 6.25 -8.47
N VAL A 74 -15.17 6.50 -9.26
CA VAL A 74 -14.99 7.72 -10.07
C VAL A 74 -15.17 7.33 -11.53
N PRO A 75 -16.39 7.39 -12.09
CA PRO A 75 -16.58 7.14 -13.50
C PRO A 75 -15.71 8.13 -14.27
N THR A 76 -14.74 7.63 -15.02
CA THR A 76 -13.98 8.46 -15.96
C THR A 76 -14.95 8.83 -17.08
N GLU A 77 -15.37 10.11 -17.12
CA GLU A 77 -16.07 10.68 -18.29
C GLU A 77 -15.14 10.79 -19.51
#